data_AF-A0AA45WIN6-F1
#
_entry.id   AF-A0AA45WIN6-F1
#
_cell.length_a   1.000
_cell.length_b   1.000
_cell.length_c   1.000
_cell.angle_alpha   90.00
_cell.angle_beta   90.00
_cell.angle_gamma   90.00
#
_symmetry.space_group_name_H-M   'P 1'
#
loop_
_entity.id
_entity.type
_entity.pdbx_description
1 polymer ?
#
loop_
_entity_poly.entity_id
_entity_poly.type
_entity_poly.pdbx_seq_one_letter_code
_entity_poly.pdbx_strand_id
1 'polypeptide(L)'
;MKKINDFQMLLTQEITNLDRFIIKAPLGTNEFWSQWQEKAGQIVITKAAIKKALKIYKGKLPEEEIAKLQAVLDSYREIASYLELLRETALRLKGVSSDNWDIFDSIEDDDEIEF
;
A
#
# COMPACT_ATOMS: atom_id res chain seq x y z
N MET A 1 -14.86 13.14 -27.54
CA MET A 1 -14.64 12.65 -26.16
C MET A 1 -13.78 11.40 -26.24
N LYS A 2 -12.57 11.39 -25.64
CA LYS A 2 -11.78 10.16 -25.49
C LYS A 2 -12.54 9.24 -24.54
N LYS A 3 -12.85 8.01 -24.97
CA LYS A 3 -13.41 6.97 -24.08
C LYS A 3 -12.38 6.70 -22.98
N ILE A 4 -12.79 6.89 -21.73
CA ILE A 4 -12.03 6.42 -20.58
C ILE A 4 -11.93 4.90 -20.72
N ASN A 5 -10.72 4.36 -20.79
CA ASN A 5 -10.50 2.93 -20.86
C ASN A 5 -10.44 2.33 -19.45
N ASP A 6 -10.60 1.00 -19.34
CA ASP A 6 -10.65 0.30 -18.05
C ASP A 6 -9.42 0.56 -17.16
N PHE A 7 -8.25 0.80 -17.78
CA PHE A 7 -7.02 1.16 -17.09
C PHE A 7 -7.11 2.54 -16.43
N GLN A 8 -7.64 3.54 -17.13
CA GLN A 8 -7.84 4.89 -16.58
C GLN A 8 -8.87 4.89 -15.44
N MET A 9 -9.88 4.03 -15.52
CA MET A 9 -10.82 3.81 -14.41
C MET A 9 -10.12 3.20 -13.20
N LEU A 10 -9.32 2.15 -13.40
CA LEU A 10 -8.54 1.51 -12.33
C LEU A 10 -7.59 2.52 -11.66
N LEU A 11 -6.83 3.29 -12.45
CA LEU A 11 -5.91 4.30 -11.93
C LEU A 11 -6.63 5.37 -11.11
N THR A 12 -7.77 5.87 -11.60
CA THR A 12 -8.58 6.85 -10.89
C THR A 12 -9.10 6.30 -9.57
N GLN A 13 -9.49 5.03 -9.57
CA GLN A 13 -9.95 4.34 -8.37
C GLN A 13 -8.84 4.20 -7.33
N GLU A 14 -7.63 3.79 -7.74
CA GLU A 14 -6.49 3.67 -6.82
C GLU A 14 -6.08 5.04 -6.25
N ILE A 15 -6.01 6.09 -7.06
CA ILE A 15 -5.72 7.46 -6.58
C ILE A 15 -6.76 7.91 -5.55
N THR A 16 -8.04 7.66 -5.81
CA THR A 16 -9.12 8.02 -4.88
C THR A 16 -9.06 7.21 -3.58
N ASN A 17 -8.51 6.00 -3.63
CA ASN A 17 -8.38 5.16 -2.45
C ASN A 17 -7.24 5.63 -1.53
N LEU A 18 -6.31 6.48 -1.97
CA LEU A 18 -5.20 6.96 -1.14
C LEU A 18 -5.69 7.70 0.11
N ASP A 19 -6.77 8.49 0.02
CA ASP A 19 -7.37 9.20 1.16
C ASP A 19 -7.94 8.25 2.22
N ARG A 20 -8.23 6.99 1.84
CA ARG A 20 -8.79 5.99 2.74
C ARG A 20 -7.78 5.44 3.72
N PHE A 21 -6.48 5.74 3.57
CA PHE A 21 -5.44 5.25 4.47
C PHE A 21 -5.17 6.18 5.67
N ILE A 22 -5.87 7.31 5.77
CA ILE A 22 -5.76 8.21 6.93
C ILE A 22 -6.38 7.55 8.18
N ILE A 23 -5.58 7.31 9.22
CA ILE A 23 -6.08 6.88 10.54
C ILE A 23 -6.45 8.13 11.34
N LYS A 24 -7.70 8.20 11.78
CA LYS A 24 -8.22 9.33 12.58
C LYS A 24 -8.41 8.99 14.05
N ALA A 25 -8.38 7.70 14.40
CA ALA A 25 -8.54 7.24 15.77
C ALA A 25 -7.33 7.63 16.65
N PRO A 26 -7.55 7.95 17.94
CA PRO A 26 -6.46 8.22 18.87
C PRO A 26 -5.50 7.03 19.00
N LEU A 27 -4.19 7.31 18.97
CA LEU A 27 -3.14 6.29 19.04
C LEU A 27 -3.31 5.36 20.25
N GLY A 28 -3.07 4.07 20.03
CA GLY A 28 -3.04 3.05 21.08
C GLY A 28 -4.42 2.51 21.52
N THR A 29 -5.52 3.12 21.08
CA THR A 29 -6.89 2.64 21.33
C THR A 29 -7.23 1.39 20.52
N ASN A 30 -8.26 0.64 20.91
CA ASN A 30 -8.75 -0.50 20.12
C ASN A 30 -9.21 -0.07 18.72
N GLU A 31 -9.84 1.10 18.63
CA GLU A 31 -10.28 1.67 17.36
C GLU A 31 -9.10 1.98 16.42
N PHE A 32 -8.01 2.52 16.97
CA PHE A 32 -6.76 2.70 16.23
C PHE A 32 -6.25 1.38 15.66
N TRP A 33 -6.16 0.33 16.48
CA TRP A 33 -5.66 -0.97 16.03
C TRP A 33 -6.55 -1.61 14.97
N SER A 34 -7.88 -1.49 15.10
CA SER A 34 -8.81 -1.95 14.06
C SER A 34 -8.63 -1.20 12.75
N GLN A 35 -8.57 0.13 12.77
CA GLN A 35 -8.34 0.94 11.57
C GLN A 35 -6.98 0.64 10.94
N TRP A 36 -5.94 0.50 11.77
CA TRP A 36 -4.60 0.20 11.31
C TRP A 36 -4.55 -1.17 10.62
N GLN A 37 -5.11 -2.21 11.23
CA GLN A 37 -5.11 -3.57 10.68
C GLN A 37 -5.88 -3.64 9.35
N GLU A 38 -7.05 -3.00 9.28
CA GLU A 38 -7.84 -2.93 8.05
C GLU A 38 -7.03 -2.31 6.90
N LYS A 39 -6.40 -1.16 7.17
CA LYS A 39 -5.62 -0.41 6.18
C LYS A 39 -4.34 -1.15 5.79
N ALA A 40 -3.63 -1.74 6.74
CA ALA A 40 -2.45 -2.54 6.48
C ALA A 40 -2.77 -3.72 5.55
N GLY A 41 -3.87 -4.45 5.81
CA GLY A 41 -4.33 -5.53 4.94
C GLY A 41 -4.68 -5.07 3.53
N GLN A 42 -5.35 -3.92 3.40
CA GLN A 42 -5.66 -3.33 2.09
C GLN A 42 -4.38 -2.96 1.30
N ILE A 43 -3.38 -2.36 1.96
CA ILE A 43 -2.09 -2.02 1.32
C ILE A 43 -1.41 -3.25 0.77
N VAL A 44 -1.33 -4.33 1.55
CA VAL A 44 -0.68 -5.59 1.12
C VAL A 44 -1.34 -6.11 -0.16
N ILE A 45 -2.67 -6.24 -0.16
CA ILE A 45 -3.43 -6.77 -1.31
C ILE A 45 -3.26 -5.86 -2.54
N THR A 46 -3.37 -4.54 -2.37
CA THR A 46 -3.28 -3.60 -3.48
C THR A 46 -1.88 -3.58 -4.09
N LYS A 47 -0.82 -3.57 -3.27
CA LYS A 47 0.57 -3.63 -3.77
C LYS A 47 0.82 -4.92 -4.55
N ALA A 48 0.35 -6.07 -4.06
CA ALA A 48 0.47 -7.34 -4.78
C ALA A 48 -0.27 -7.30 -6.13
N ALA A 49 -1.48 -6.73 -6.17
CA ALA A 49 -2.25 -6.56 -7.41
C ALA A 49 -1.52 -5.68 -8.42
N ILE A 50 -0.94 -4.55 -8.00
CA ILE A 50 -0.18 -3.63 -8.86
C ILE A 50 1.11 -4.30 -9.35
N LYS A 51 1.88 -4.96 -8.48
CA LYS A 51 3.08 -5.74 -8.85
C LYS A 51 2.74 -6.78 -9.93
N LYS A 52 1.64 -7.52 -9.75
CA LYS A 52 1.13 -8.49 -10.73
C LYS A 52 0.75 -7.83 -12.06
N ALA A 53 0.06 -6.68 -12.02
CA ALA A 53 -0.29 -5.94 -13.22
C ALA A 53 0.96 -5.47 -13.97
N LEU A 54 1.94 -4.90 -13.27
CA LEU A 54 3.23 -4.51 -13.84
C LEU A 54 3.91 -5.70 -14.53
N LYS A 55 3.93 -6.88 -13.91
CA LYS A 55 4.49 -8.11 -14.50
C LYS A 55 3.73 -8.55 -15.76
N ILE A 56 2.40 -8.55 -15.72
CA ILE A 56 1.54 -9.02 -16.83
C ILE A 56 1.62 -8.09 -18.04
N TYR A 57 1.69 -6.77 -17.81
CA TYR A 57 1.60 -5.74 -18.84
C TYR A 57 2.95 -5.19 -19.28
N LYS A 58 4.06 -5.61 -18.66
CA LYS A 58 5.42 -5.28 -19.11
C LYS A 58 5.58 -5.59 -20.61
N GLY A 59 5.98 -4.60 -21.38
CA GLY A 59 6.14 -4.71 -22.85
C GLY A 59 4.84 -4.80 -23.65
N LYS A 60 3.66 -4.79 -23.00
CA LYS A 60 2.33 -4.79 -23.66
C LYS A 60 1.65 -3.43 -23.60
N LEU A 61 1.97 -2.60 -22.61
CA LEU A 61 1.49 -1.23 -22.50
C LEU A 61 2.59 -0.23 -22.90
N PRO A 62 2.20 0.98 -23.34
CA PRO A 62 3.15 2.08 -23.50
C PRO A 62 3.93 2.32 -22.21
N GLU A 63 5.20 2.69 -22.34
CA GLU A 63 6.09 2.93 -21.20
C GLU A 63 5.55 3.98 -20.24
N GLU A 64 4.84 4.99 -20.75
CA GLU A 64 4.15 6.00 -19.94
C GLU A 64 3.11 5.40 -18.98
N GLU A 65 2.34 4.39 -19.42
CA GLU A 65 1.31 3.77 -18.58
C GLU A 65 1.94 2.83 -17.54
N ILE A 66 3.07 2.20 -17.88
CA ILE A 66 3.87 1.43 -16.91
C ILE A 66 4.45 2.36 -15.85
N ALA A 67 4.98 3.52 -16.25
CA ALA A 67 5.51 4.52 -15.32
C ALA A 67 4.44 5.03 -14.34
N LYS A 68 3.18 5.20 -14.80
CA LYS A 68 2.07 5.55 -13.91
C LYS A 68 1.78 4.47 -12.88
N LEU A 69 1.73 3.19 -13.29
CA LEU A 69 1.55 2.08 -12.34
C LEU A 69 2.69 2.00 -11.32
N GLN A 70 3.92 2.26 -11.76
CA GLN A 70 5.08 2.31 -10.87
C GLN A 70 4.94 3.44 -9.84
N ALA A 71 4.55 4.64 -10.28
CA ALA A 71 4.31 5.78 -9.38
C ALA A 71 3.20 5.49 -8.35
N VAL A 72 2.13 4.79 -8.76
CA VAL A 72 1.08 4.35 -7.83
C VAL A 72 1.65 3.35 -6.81
N LEU A 73 2.42 2.35 -7.26
CA LEU A 73 3.07 1.38 -6.37
C LEU A 73 3.97 2.09 -5.35
N ASP A 74 4.73 3.10 -5.78
CA ASP A 74 5.60 3.88 -4.91
C ASP A 74 4.78 4.70 -3.90
N SER A 75 3.63 5.24 -4.30
CA SER A 75 2.69 5.91 -3.37
C SER A 75 2.19 4.96 -2.29
N TYR A 76 1.87 3.71 -2.63
CA TYR A 76 1.50 2.70 -1.64
C TYR A 76 2.65 2.28 -0.71
N ARG A 77 3.90 2.34 -1.18
CA ARG A 77 5.08 2.13 -0.32
C ARG A 77 5.20 3.24 0.71
N GLU A 78 5.05 4.50 0.31
CA GLU A 78 5.07 5.64 1.24
C GLU A 78 3.96 5.54 2.30
N ILE A 79 2.75 5.15 1.89
CA ILE A 79 1.65 4.93 2.84
C ILE A 79 1.95 3.78 3.79
N ALA A 80 2.55 2.69 3.33
CA ALA A 80 2.95 1.57 4.17
C ALA A 80 3.94 2.04 5.26
N SER A 81 4.97 2.78 4.88
CA SER A 81 5.95 3.35 5.82
C SER A 81 5.28 4.31 6.83
N TYR A 82 4.29 5.10 6.39
CA TYR A 82 3.50 5.93 7.29
C TYR A 82 2.70 5.11 8.30
N LEU A 83 2.02 4.04 7.87
CA LEU A 83 1.29 3.17 8.77
C LEU A 83 2.22 2.48 9.77
N GLU A 84 3.40 2.06 9.34
CA GLU A 84 4.38 1.42 10.22
C GLU A 84 4.87 2.40 11.30
N LEU A 85 5.18 3.64 10.92
CA LEU A 85 5.53 4.69 11.88
C LEU A 85 4.42 4.90 12.94
N LEU A 86 3.15 4.90 12.55
CA LEU A 86 2.03 5.00 13.48
C LEU A 86 1.97 3.80 14.43
N ARG A 87 2.18 2.58 13.91
CA ARG A 87 2.21 1.36 14.71
C ARG A 87 3.34 1.40 15.73
N GLU A 88 4.57 1.70 15.30
CA GLU A 88 5.71 1.80 16.20
C GLU A 88 5.47 2.84 17.28
N THR A 89 4.94 4.00 16.92
CA THR A 89 4.60 5.06 17.87
C THR A 89 3.57 4.57 18.88
N ALA A 90 2.51 3.89 18.44
CA ALA A 90 1.48 3.34 19.32
C ALA A 90 2.00 2.22 20.24
N LEU A 91 2.95 1.39 19.77
CA LEU A 91 3.61 0.37 20.58
C LEU A 91 4.51 0.98 21.65
N ARG A 92 5.33 1.98 21.28
CA ARG A 92 6.19 2.72 22.21
C ARG A 92 5.39 3.39 23.33
N LEU A 93 4.23 3.97 23.01
CA LEU A 93 3.31 4.52 24.02
C LEU A 93 2.80 3.48 25.02
N LYS A 94 2.74 2.20 24.64
CA LYS A 94 2.38 1.07 25.51
C LYS A 94 3.59 0.44 26.21
N GLY A 95 4.79 1.01 26.07
CA GLY A 95 6.03 0.47 26.63
C GLY A 95 6.55 -0.77 25.89
N VAL A 96 6.02 -1.07 24.69
CA VAL A 96 6.49 -2.16 23.84
C VAL A 96 7.59 -1.62 22.93
N SER A 97 8.78 -2.20 23.01
CA SER A 97 9.86 -1.94 22.06
C SER A 97 9.82 -3.00 20.97
N SER A 98 9.64 -2.55 19.74
CA SER A 98 9.73 -3.36 18.53
C SER A 98 11.10 -3.03 17.92
N ASP A 99 12.07 -3.93 18.07
CA ASP A 99 13.39 -3.74 17.46
C ASP A 99 13.27 -3.92 15.94
N ASN A 100 13.20 -2.80 15.20
CA ASN A 100 13.30 -2.70 13.74
C ASN A 100 12.54 -3.76 12.91
N TRP A 101 11.38 -4.24 13.37
CA TRP A 101 10.57 -5.20 12.62
C TRP A 101 9.50 -4.48 11.79
N ASP A 102 9.80 -4.25 10.50
CA ASP A 102 8.84 -3.75 9.52
C ASP A 102 7.97 -4.91 8.99
N ILE A 103 6.68 -4.82 9.28
CA ILE A 103 5.71 -5.83 8.87
C ILE A 103 5.51 -5.87 7.36
N PHE A 104 5.67 -4.73 6.67
CA PHE A 104 5.47 -4.65 5.24
C PHE A 104 6.65 -5.22 4.47
N ASP A 105 7.88 -5.02 4.94
CA ASP A 105 9.06 -5.68 4.37
C ASP A 105 8.98 -7.21 4.54
N SER A 106 8.57 -7.65 5.72
CA SER A 106 8.40 -9.08 6.03
C SER A 106 7.35 -9.78 5.16
N ILE A 107 6.31 -9.05 4.73
CA ILE A 107 5.24 -9.59 3.88
C ILE A 107 5.63 -9.49 2.40
N GLU A 108 6.47 -8.54 2.01
CA GLU A 108 6.93 -8.40 0.62
C GLU A 108 7.94 -9.46 0.19
N ASP A 109 8.79 -9.94 1.10
CA ASP A 109 9.80 -10.98 0.82
C ASP A 109 9.18 -12.35 0.48
N ASP A 110 7.97 -12.65 0.97
CA ASP A 110 7.26 -13.90 0.67
C ASP A 110 6.66 -13.92 -0.76
N ASP A 111 6.53 -12.74 -1.40
CA ASP A 111 6.06 -12.57 -2.78
C ASP A 111 7.22 -12.52 -3.80
N GLU A 112 8.49 -12.50 -3.36
CA GLU A 112 9.67 -12.70 -4.22
C GLU A 112 9.87 -14.18 -4.58
N ILE A 113 8.85 -14.81 -5.15
CA ILE A 113 9.08 -16.04 -5.90
C ILE A 113 9.72 -15.63 -7.24
N GLU A 114 11.05 -15.72 -7.30
CA GLU A 114 11.88 -15.64 -8.51
C GLU A 114 11.25 -16.41 -9.67
N PHE A 115 10.79 -15.72 -10.72
CA PHE A 115 10.54 -16.26 -12.08
C PHE A 115 10.54 -15.15 -13.13
#